data_AF-A0A371R013-F1
#
_entry.id   AF-A0A371R013-F1
#
_cell.length_a   1.000
_cell.length_b   1.000
_cell.length_c   1.000
_cell.angle_alpha   90.00
_cell.angle_beta   90.00
_cell.angle_gamma   90.00
#
_symmetry.space_group_name_H-M   'P 1'
#
loop_
_entity.id
_entity.type
_entity.pdbx_description
1 polymer ?
#
loop_
_entity_poly.entity_id
_entity_poly.type
_entity_poly.pdbx_seq_one_letter_code
_entity_poly.pdbx_strand_id
1 'polypeptide(L)' 'MRPVRVSVCGPEYYVYTLREWLRYIREVLEEWGIHAEAVYGVCDDVVIEVCGVAHRGLPDNEGVLLELILNASAACGR' A
#
# COMPACT_ATOMS: atom_id res chain seq x y z
N MET A 1 16.92 -5.51 5.51
CA MET A 1 16.05 -4.31 5.43
C MET A 1 14.78 -4.63 6.20
N ARG A 2 14.22 -3.66 6.95
CA ARG A 2 12.90 -3.88 7.57
C ARG A 2 11.83 -3.77 6.48
N PRO A 3 10.79 -4.63 6.50
CA PRO A 3 9.69 -4.52 5.55
C PRO A 3 8.94 -3.19 5.74
N VAL A 4 8.50 -2.61 4.63
CA VAL A 4 7.55 -1.49 4.61
C VAL A 4 6.17 -2.06 4.91
N ARG A 5 5.61 -1.73 6.06
CA ARG A 5 4.27 -2.18 6.43
C ARG A 5 3.22 -1.33 5.71
N VAL A 6 2.36 -2.01 4.96
CA VAL A 6 1.19 -1.43 4.28
C VAL A 6 -0.07 -1.99 4.94
N SER A 7 -0.92 -1.14 5.50
CA SER A 7 -2.23 -1.56 6.01
C SER A 7 -3.31 -1.04 5.07
N VAL A 8 -4.15 -1.93 4.58
CA VAL A 8 -5.29 -1.59 3.72
C VAL A 8 -6.56 -1.89 4.48
N CYS A 9 -7.43 -0.90 4.57
CA CYS A 9 -8.77 -1.03 5.13
C CYS A 9 -9.79 -0.46 4.15
N GLY A 10 -10.94 -1.10 4.00
CA GLY A 10 -12.05 -0.55 3.25
C GLY A 10 -13.15 -1.59 2.99
N PRO A 11 -14.18 -1.23 2.22
CA PRO A 11 -15.19 -2.18 1.75
C PRO A 11 -14.53 -3.37 1.04
N GLU A 12 -15.09 -4.57 1.22
CA GLU A 12 -14.48 -5.84 0.77
C GLU A 12 -14.05 -5.83 -0.71
N TYR A 13 -14.87 -5.25 -1.59
CA TYR A 13 -14.57 -5.15 -3.02
C TYR A 13 -13.37 -4.25 -3.31
N TYR A 14 -13.19 -3.14 -2.58
CA TYR A 14 -12.02 -2.28 -2.72
C TYR A 14 -10.76 -2.91 -2.13
N VAL A 15 -10.90 -3.62 -1.01
CA VAL A 15 -9.79 -4.38 -0.42
C VAL A 15 -9.29 -5.44 -1.40
N TYR A 16 -10.20 -6.13 -2.08
CA TYR A 16 -9.84 -7.06 -3.15
C TYR A 16 -9.06 -6.38 -4.28
N THR A 17 -9.57 -5.25 -4.81
CA THR A 17 -8.88 -4.48 -5.85
C THR A 17 -7.48 -4.05 -5.43
N LEU A 18 -7.33 -3.49 -4.23
CA LEU A 18 -6.04 -3.04 -3.70
C LEU A 18 -5.06 -4.19 -3.46
N ARG A 19 -5.56 -5.36 -3.02
CA ARG A 19 -4.75 -6.58 -2.90
C ARG A 19 -4.19 -7.02 -4.25
N GLU A 20 -5.01 -6.98 -5.30
CA GLU A 20 -4.59 -7.34 -6.65
C GLU A 20 -3.57 -6.34 -7.22
N TRP A 21 -3.78 -5.05 -6.99
CA TRP A 21 -2.83 -4.00 -7.39
C TRP A 21 -1.50 -4.12 -6.65
N LEU A 22 -1.52 -4.33 -5.33
CA LEU A 22 -0.31 -4.59 -4.53
C LEU A 22 0.46 -5.80 -5.04
N ARG A 23 -0.25 -6.86 -5.45
CA ARG A 23 0.38 -8.05 -6.06
C ARG A 23 1.05 -7.70 -7.39
N TYR A 24 0.39 -6.89 -8.22
CA TYR A 24 0.92 -6.47 -9.53
C TYR A 24 2.17 -5.60 -9.39
N ILE A 25 2.18 -4.62 -8.48
CA ILE A 25 3.31 -3.71 -8.30
C ILE A 25 4.44 -4.29 -7.44
N ARG A 26 4.28 -5.51 -6.90
CA ARG A 26 5.25 -6.13 -5.98
C ARG A 26 6.64 -6.26 -6.60
N GLU A 27 6.71 -6.73 -7.84
CA GLU A 27 7.98 -6.91 -8.55
C GLU A 27 8.71 -5.57 -8.71
N VAL A 28 7.96 -4.51 -9.05
CA VAL A 28 8.51 -3.15 -9.16
C VAL A 28 9.04 -2.65 -7.82
N LEU A 29 8.31 -2.88 -6.71
CA LEU A 29 8.80 -2.52 -5.38
C LEU A 29 10.10 -3.27 -5.03
N GLU A 30 10.18 -4.56 -5.34
CA GLU A 30 11.36 -5.39 -5.09
C GLU A 30 12.58 -4.94 -5.91
N GLU A 31 12.40 -4.54 -7.18
CA GLU A 31 13.47 -3.95 -8.02
C GLU A 31 14.06 -2.68 -7.40
N TRP A 32 13.24 -1.92 -6.67
CA TRP A 32 13.64 -0.71 -5.95
C TRP A 32 14.16 -1.00 -4.53
N GLY A 33 14.30 -2.27 -4.15
CA GLY A 33 14.78 -2.69 -2.84
C GLY A 33 13.75 -2.53 -1.71
N ILE A 34 12.47 -2.33 -2.05
CA ILE A 34 11.38 -2.15 -1.09
C ILE A 34 10.63 -3.47 -0.94
N HIS A 35 10.77 -4.09 0.22
CA HIS A 35 9.96 -5.25 0.59
C HIS A 35 8.70 -4.78 1.33
N ALA A 36 7.54 -4.82 0.68
CA ALA A 36 6.27 -4.40 1.27
C ALA A 36 5.51 -5.60 1.87
N GLU A 37 5.11 -5.49 3.13
CA GLU A 37 4.23 -6.44 3.81
C GLU A 37 2.84 -5.82 3.99
N ALA A 38 1.84 -6.42 3.37
CA ALA A 38 0.47 -5.90 3.37
C ALA A 38 -0.43 -6.64 4.38
N VAL A 39 -1.18 -5.88 5.17
CA VAL A 39 -2.26 -6.37 6.03
C VAL A 39 -3.58 -5.81 5.53
N TYR A 40 -4.62 -6.64 5.52
CA TYR A 40 -5.93 -6.29 4.97
C TYR A 40 -7.01 -6.36 6.05
N GLY A 41 -7.90 -5.38 6.07
CA GLY A 41 -9.06 -5.33 6.94
C GLY A 41 -10.29 -4.79 6.21
N VAL A 42 -11.48 -5.09 6.73
CA VAL A 42 -12.75 -4.55 6.21
C VAL A 42 -13.24 -3.44 7.13
N CYS A 43 -13.55 -2.28 6.55
CA CYS A 43 -14.15 -1.13 7.23
C CYS A 43 -14.95 -0.27 6.25
N ASP A 44 -15.61 0.78 6.75
CA ASP A 44 -16.52 1.60 5.94
C ASP A 44 -15.78 2.50 4.93
N ASP A 45 -14.60 2.99 5.30
CA ASP A 45 -13.80 3.92 4.48
C ASP A 45 -12.56 3.25 3.90
N VAL A 46 -12.17 3.61 2.68
CA VAL A 46 -10.89 3.18 2.11
C VAL A 46 -9.75 3.98 2.76
N VAL A 47 -8.88 3.28 3.48
CA VAL A 47 -7.70 3.83 4.15
C VAL A 47 -6.49 2.95 3.83
N ILE A 48 -5.42 3.56 3.34
CA ILE A 48 -4.14 2.93 3.07
C ILE A 48 -3.11 3.58 3.96
N GLU A 49 -2.53 2.83 4.90
CA GLU A 49 -1.47 3.30 5.78
C GLU A 49 -0.14 2.69 5.36
N VAL A 50 0.87 3.52 5.09
CA VAL A 50 2.22 3.08 4.75
C VAL A 50 3.19 3.70 5.75
N CYS A 51 3.86 2.88 6.55
CA CYS A 51 4.78 3.34 7.62
C CYS A 51 4.20 4.46 8.52
N GLY A 52 2.93 4.32 8.92
CA GLY A 52 2.26 5.29 9.79
C GLY A 52 1.70 6.52 9.08
N VAL A 53 1.90 6.66 7.77
CA VAL A 53 1.28 7.71 6.95
C VAL A 53 -0.02 7.16 6.36
N ALA A 54 -1.15 7.71 6.80
CA ALA A 54 -2.47 7.31 6.33
C ALA A 54 -2.95 8.14 5.14
N HIS A 55 -3.38 7.46 4.09
CA HIS A 55 -4.02 8.01 2.90
C HIS A 55 -5.48 7.54 2.86
N ARG A 56 -6.40 8.48 2.66
CA ARG A 56 -7.85 8.19 2.57
C ARG A 56 -8.31 8.25 1.13
N GLY A 57 -9.14 7.30 0.74
CA GLY A 57 -9.67 7.15 -0.61
C GLY A 57 -8.97 6.06 -1.42
N LEU A 58 -9.65 5.62 -2.48
CA LEU A 58 -9.10 4.68 -3.44
C LEU A 58 -8.12 5.43 -4.37
N PRO A 59 -6.90 4.92 -4.59
CA PRO A 59 -6.02 5.42 -5.65
C PRO A 59 -6.68 5.25 -7.02
N ASP A 60 -6.41 6.16 -7.96
CA ASP A 60 -7.03 6.10 -9.30
C ASP A 60 -6.63 4.85 -10.09
N ASN A 61 -5.42 4.33 -9.84
CA ASN A 61 -4.87 3.12 -10.44
C ASN A 61 -3.70 2.57 -9.60
N GLU A 62 -3.14 1.44 -10.02
CA GLU A 62 -1.99 0.78 -9.40
C GLU A 62 -0.72 1.63 -9.43
N GLY A 63 -0.56 2.52 -10.42
CA GLY A 63 0.56 3.46 -10.50
C GLY A 63 0.53 4.50 -9.39
N VAL A 64 -0.65 5.06 -9.09
CA VAL A 64 -0.83 5.99 -7.95
C VAL A 64 -0.57 5.25 -6.63
N LEU A 65 -1.01 4.00 -6.50
CA LEU A 65 -0.70 3.18 -5.33
C LEU A 65 0.81 2.93 -5.16
N LEU A 66 1.52 2.65 -6.25
CA LEU A 66 2.97 2.52 -6.25
C LEU A 66 3.64 3.82 -5.77
N GLU A 67 3.28 4.96 -6.36
CA GLU A 67 3.82 6.26 -5.95
C GLU A 67 3.57 6.58 -4.47
N LEU A 68 2.37 6.27 -3.97
CA LEU A 68 2.04 6.40 -2.54
C LEU A 68 3.00 5.59 -1.67
N ILE A 69 3.25 4.33 -2.01
CA ILE A 69 4.14 3.45 -1.25
C ILE A 69 5.58 3.94 -1.35
N LEU A 70 6.06 4.31 -2.54
CA LEU A 70 7.42 4.82 -2.74
C LEU A 70 7.64 6.10 -1.91
N ASN A 71 6.73 7.06 -1.99
CA ASN A 71 6.84 8.33 -1.25
C ASN A 71 6.80 8.12 0.27
N ALA A 72 5.90 7.27 0.76
CA ALA A 72 5.80 6.98 2.19
C ALA A 72 6.97 6.10 2.69
N SER A 73 7.54 5.24 1.83
CA SER A 73 8.66 4.37 2.19
C SER A 73 9.91 5.14 2.62
N ALA A 74 10.12 6.33 2.07
CA ALA A 74 11.21 7.23 2.45
C ALA A 74 11.12 7.67 3.93
N ALA A 75 9.93 7.65 4.52
CA ALA A 75 9.72 7.97 5.94
C ALA A 75 10.06 6.78 6.88
N CYS A 76 10.10 5.54 6.38
CA CYS A 76 10.39 4.35 7.19
C CYS A 76 11.86 4.26 7.66
N GLY A 77 12.74 5.07 7.09
CA GLY A 77 14.20 5.07 7.34
C GLY A 77 14.69 6.12 8.34
N ARG A 78 13.80 6.79 9.08
CA ARG A 78 14.16 7.67 10.21
C ARG A 78 13.97 6.97 11.55
#